data_AF-W7TC40-F1
#
_entry.id   AF-W7TC40-F1
#
_cell.length_a   1.000
_cell.length_b   1.000
_cell.length_c   1.000
_cell.angle_alpha   90.00
_cell.angle_beta   90.00
_cell.angle_gamma   90.00
#
_symmetry.space_group_name_H-M   'P 1'
#
loop_
_entity.id
_entity.type
_entity.pdbx_description
1 polymer ?
#
loop_
_entity_poly.entity_id
_entity_poly.type
_entity_poly.pdbx_seq_one_letter_code
_entity_poly.pdbx_strand_id
1 'polypeptide(L)'
;MDKIFQFHTVLTMNLPYVICPNSAFSKLDRGVAAAKIGMGGRFKKVPLLPADTIIDLNRQIRNDNNPHKVDLGVGAYRDSSGKPYVLDVVKAAEARVVADTSYNHEYVPIEGWAPFRLASQKILFGPGHPVMAAGCVATVQALSGTGALRVGFEFLRRMIPDPVVYLPSHTWGNHLKVLQESGFEDVRKYRYYDAARLSLDSEGMCADLSAAPPGAIVLLHTSGHNPVGFDPSVSDWERLAELCKEKDLLPFFDNAYQGYTSGSLEEDAFSVRFFAAQGLELLCACSFAKNMGLYGERIGALHAVVSSPLEVQSLISQFQAIIRPMYSSPPSHYARVAGLILSDPALFDAWQVELQRMAGRIQHMRELFLEALTRHACPGEWGHMARQRGMFGFTGLKKEHVAALKKEYSIYMLDNGRISLSGLNENNVDYVARAFAHVLRTESPQTETYSCVHTARKEETMSMLPECEDPLNTPSDHSVPQQAHL
;
A
#
# COMPACT_ATOMS: atom_id res chain seq x y z
N MET A 1 -54.38 24.53 30.09
CA MET A 1 -54.73 25.96 30.21
C MET A 1 -53.44 26.74 30.35
N ASP A 2 -53.20 27.58 29.35
CA ASP A 2 -52.47 28.85 29.37
C ASP A 2 -50.99 28.98 29.80
N LYS A 3 -50.20 29.29 28.76
CA LYS A 3 -49.25 30.42 28.62
C LYS A 3 -48.16 30.62 29.68
N ILE A 4 -46.92 30.31 29.30
CA ILE A 4 -45.72 31.07 29.70
C ILE A 4 -44.82 31.30 28.47
N PHE A 5 -44.47 32.57 28.24
CA PHE A 5 -43.57 33.06 27.21
C PHE A 5 -42.15 32.49 27.37
N GLN A 6 -41.58 31.92 26.29
CA GLN A 6 -40.13 31.68 26.17
C GLN A 6 -39.57 32.60 25.08
N PHE A 7 -38.65 33.49 25.45
CA PHE A 7 -37.71 34.09 24.52
C PHE A 7 -36.52 33.12 24.38
N HIS A 8 -36.31 32.60 23.17
CA HIS A 8 -35.07 31.99 22.72
C HIS A 8 -34.67 32.71 21.43
N THR A 9 -33.69 33.60 21.50
CA THR A 9 -33.05 34.16 20.32
C THR A 9 -31.85 33.30 19.98
N VAL A 10 -32.05 32.37 19.06
CA VAL A 10 -30.99 31.64 18.37
C VAL A 10 -30.53 32.51 17.19
N LEU A 11 -29.30 33.02 17.26
CA LEU A 11 -28.62 33.64 16.12
C LEU A 11 -28.25 32.53 15.12
N THR A 12 -29.10 32.34 14.11
CA THR A 12 -28.77 31.59 12.89
C THR A 12 -28.46 32.60 11.79
N MET A 13 -27.19 32.71 11.40
CA MET A 13 -26.81 33.41 10.17
C MET A 13 -27.12 32.50 8.97
N ASN A 14 -28.33 32.64 8.43
CA ASN A 14 -28.67 32.17 7.09
C ASN A 14 -28.39 33.31 6.10
N LEU A 15 -27.27 33.23 5.38
CA LEU A 15 -27.05 34.04 4.17
C LEU A 15 -27.89 33.46 3.03
N PRO A 16 -28.80 34.21 2.40
CA PRO A 16 -29.50 33.75 1.22
C PRO A 16 -28.57 33.82 0.00
N TYR A 17 -28.42 32.71 -0.70
CA TYR A 17 -27.96 32.73 -2.09
C TYR A 17 -29.01 33.49 -2.91
N VAL A 18 -28.69 34.74 -3.29
CA VAL A 18 -29.48 35.49 -4.26
C VAL A 18 -29.17 34.93 -5.65
N ILE A 19 -30.10 34.15 -6.20
CA ILE A 19 -30.14 33.87 -7.64
C ILE A 19 -30.55 35.18 -8.32
N CYS A 20 -29.59 35.86 -8.94
CA CYS A 20 -29.85 37.09 -9.68
C CYS A 20 -30.56 36.72 -11.01
N PRO A 21 -31.76 37.26 -11.31
CA PRO A 21 -32.42 37.00 -12.57
C PRO A 21 -31.65 37.62 -13.75
N ASN A 22 -31.61 36.88 -14.84
CA ASN A 22 -30.81 37.08 -16.06
C ASN A 22 -31.15 38.33 -16.91
N SER A 23 -31.65 39.43 -16.33
CA SER A 23 -32.14 40.59 -17.09
C SER A 23 -31.43 41.91 -16.84
N ALA A 24 -30.30 41.93 -16.12
CA ALA A 24 -29.54 43.17 -15.85
C ALA A 24 -28.25 43.36 -16.67
N PHE A 25 -27.94 42.46 -17.62
CA PHE A 25 -26.72 42.55 -18.44
C PHE A 25 -26.91 43.16 -19.85
N SER A 26 -28.11 43.60 -20.22
CA SER A 26 -28.39 44.04 -21.60
C SER A 26 -28.04 45.50 -21.93
N LYS A 27 -27.31 46.23 -21.07
CA LYS A 27 -26.95 47.64 -21.31
C LYS A 27 -25.50 48.05 -21.02
N LEU A 28 -24.58 47.09 -21.01
CA LEU A 28 -23.12 47.35 -21.01
C LEU A 28 -22.47 46.75 -22.26
N ASP A 29 -23.13 46.93 -23.39
CA ASP A 29 -22.66 46.46 -24.69
C ASP A 29 -22.35 47.69 -25.56
N ARG A 30 -21.19 48.32 -25.29
CA ARG A 30 -20.50 49.30 -26.13
C ARG A 30 -19.18 49.69 -25.46
N GLY A 31 -18.07 49.13 -25.95
CA GLY A 31 -16.78 49.83 -25.88
C GLY A 31 -15.65 49.22 -25.04
N VAL A 32 -15.74 47.99 -24.54
CA VAL A 32 -14.53 47.25 -24.16
C VAL A 32 -14.19 46.34 -25.33
N ALA A 33 -13.30 46.80 -26.21
CA ALA A 33 -12.58 45.89 -27.07
C ALA A 33 -12.04 44.78 -26.17
N ALA A 34 -12.52 43.55 -26.35
CA ALA A 34 -11.89 42.38 -25.75
C ALA A 34 -10.46 42.39 -26.27
N ALA A 35 -9.55 42.98 -25.50
CA ALA A 35 -8.14 42.84 -25.72
C ALA A 35 -7.94 41.32 -25.75
N LYS A 36 -7.71 40.77 -26.94
CA LYS A 36 -7.19 39.42 -27.09
C LYS A 36 -5.93 39.44 -26.25
N ILE A 37 -6.00 38.95 -25.01
CA ILE A 37 -4.82 38.70 -24.19
C ILE A 37 -3.99 37.82 -25.11
N GLY A 38 -2.92 38.39 -25.68
CA GLY A 38 -2.13 37.71 -26.68
C GLY A 38 -1.72 36.39 -26.05
N MET A 39 -2.32 35.30 -26.52
CA MET A 39 -2.02 33.97 -26.02
C MET A 39 -0.66 33.59 -26.59
N GLY A 40 0.40 34.31 -26.27
CA GLY A 40 1.79 33.91 -26.43
C GLY A 40 2.29 33.41 -25.09
N GLY A 41 1.64 32.38 -24.53
CA GLY A 41 1.98 31.89 -23.19
C GLY A 41 3.21 31.01 -23.21
N ARG A 42 4.20 31.28 -22.34
CA ARG A 42 5.38 30.43 -22.12
C ARG A 42 4.99 28.98 -21.76
N PHE A 43 3.78 28.77 -21.23
CA PHE A 43 3.27 27.46 -20.81
C PHE A 43 2.51 26.69 -21.89
N LYS A 44 2.40 27.20 -23.12
CA LYS A 44 1.69 26.51 -24.22
C LYS A 44 2.20 25.10 -24.53
N LYS A 45 3.47 24.85 -24.24
CA LYS A 45 4.14 23.57 -24.50
C LYS A 45 4.20 22.67 -23.26
N VAL A 46 3.63 23.09 -22.13
CA VAL A 46 3.58 22.25 -20.92
C VAL A 46 2.61 21.09 -21.20
N PRO A 47 3.10 19.85 -21.26
CA PRO A 47 2.25 18.71 -21.56
C PRO A 47 1.34 18.41 -20.38
N LEU A 48 0.11 17.98 -20.65
CA LEU A 48 -0.74 17.37 -19.64
C LEU A 48 -0.20 15.97 -19.33
N LEU A 49 0.28 15.77 -18.10
CA LEU A 49 0.72 14.46 -17.65
C LEU A 49 -0.48 13.55 -17.34
N PRO A 50 -0.35 12.22 -17.51
CA PRO A 50 -1.34 11.27 -17.03
C PRO A 50 -1.59 11.46 -15.52
N ALA A 51 -2.86 11.35 -15.11
CA ALA A 51 -3.21 11.40 -13.69
C ALA A 51 -2.62 10.18 -12.96
N ASP A 52 -2.29 10.36 -11.67
CA ASP A 52 -1.96 9.23 -10.81
C ASP A 52 -3.14 8.26 -10.73
N THR A 53 -2.88 6.96 -10.84
CA THR A 53 -3.92 5.93 -10.97
C THR A 53 -4.89 5.92 -9.78
N ILE A 54 -4.40 6.15 -8.55
CA ILE A 54 -5.24 6.22 -7.35
C ILE A 54 -6.06 7.51 -7.35
N ILE A 55 -5.45 8.64 -7.72
CA ILE A 55 -6.14 9.94 -7.76
C ILE A 55 -7.26 9.92 -8.80
N ASP A 56 -6.99 9.34 -9.96
CA ASP A 56 -7.99 9.20 -11.03
C ASP A 56 -9.12 8.25 -10.61
N LEU A 57 -8.81 7.11 -9.99
CA LEU A 57 -9.82 6.19 -9.46
C LEU A 57 -10.76 6.90 -8.46
N ASN A 58 -10.20 7.72 -7.56
CA ASN A 58 -10.97 8.51 -6.60
C ASN A 58 -11.89 9.54 -7.29
N ARG A 59 -11.44 10.15 -8.39
CA ARG A 59 -12.27 11.05 -9.19
C ARG A 59 -13.45 10.29 -9.81
N GLN A 60 -13.19 9.11 -10.35
CA GLN A 60 -14.23 8.28 -10.97
C GLN A 60 -15.27 7.81 -9.95
N ILE A 61 -14.84 7.35 -8.76
CA ILE A 61 -15.74 6.97 -7.66
C ILE A 61 -16.62 8.16 -7.23
N ARG A 62 -16.05 9.36 -7.12
CA ARG A 62 -16.83 10.56 -6.74
C ARG A 62 -17.89 10.94 -7.77
N ASN A 63 -17.60 10.70 -9.05
CA ASN A 63 -18.50 11.05 -10.16
C ASN A 63 -19.56 9.96 -10.45
N ASP A 64 -19.42 8.77 -9.87
CA ASP A 64 -20.42 7.70 -10.01
C ASP A 64 -21.59 7.94 -9.04
N ASN A 65 -22.81 7.98 -9.57
CA ASN A 65 -24.04 8.16 -8.79
C ASN A 65 -24.72 6.85 -8.41
N ASN A 66 -24.15 5.69 -8.78
CA ASN A 66 -24.67 4.39 -8.40
C ASN A 66 -24.68 4.23 -6.87
N PRO A 67 -25.85 4.01 -6.23
CA PRO A 67 -25.94 3.85 -4.77
C PRO A 67 -25.23 2.58 -4.26
N HIS A 68 -24.91 1.64 -5.15
CA HIS A 68 -24.21 0.40 -4.83
C HIS A 68 -22.71 0.43 -5.15
N LYS A 69 -22.15 1.58 -5.54
CA LYS A 69 -20.71 1.68 -5.84
C LYS A 69 -19.86 1.29 -4.64
N VAL A 70 -18.76 0.59 -4.89
CA VAL A 70 -17.83 0.13 -3.85
C VAL A 70 -16.42 0.63 -4.15
N ASP A 71 -15.80 1.30 -3.18
CA ASP A 71 -14.40 1.72 -3.24
C ASP A 71 -13.50 0.69 -2.55
N LEU A 72 -12.85 -0.14 -3.35
CA LEU A 72 -11.77 -1.05 -2.94
C LEU A 72 -10.41 -0.53 -3.38
N GLY A 73 -10.32 0.71 -3.84
CA GLY A 73 -9.09 1.30 -4.36
C GLY A 73 -8.27 2.03 -3.31
N VAL A 74 -8.94 2.78 -2.44
CA VAL A 74 -8.28 3.66 -1.46
C VAL A 74 -7.68 2.88 -0.31
N GLY A 75 -6.38 3.05 -0.09
CA GLY A 75 -5.65 2.55 1.08
C GLY A 75 -5.86 3.42 2.33
N ALA A 76 -7.11 3.63 2.73
CA ALA A 76 -7.48 4.30 3.97
C ALA A 76 -8.61 3.56 4.68
N TYR A 77 -8.52 3.46 6.00
CA TYR A 77 -9.47 2.74 6.82
C TYR A 77 -10.87 3.36 6.74
N ARG A 78 -11.89 2.51 6.85
CA ARG A 78 -13.30 2.89 6.86
C ARG A 78 -14.02 2.18 7.98
N ASP A 79 -15.06 2.81 8.51
CA ASP A 79 -15.99 2.17 9.42
C ASP A 79 -16.91 1.16 8.71
N SER A 80 -17.80 0.51 9.45
CA SER A 80 -18.78 -0.45 8.92
C SER A 80 -19.79 0.16 7.94
N SER A 81 -19.90 1.49 7.88
CA SER A 81 -20.71 2.21 6.91
C SER A 81 -19.93 2.66 5.67
N GLY A 82 -18.65 2.30 5.57
CA GLY A 82 -17.77 2.69 4.47
C GLY A 82 -17.31 4.15 4.53
N LYS A 83 -17.44 4.82 5.68
CA LYS A 83 -17.06 6.24 5.86
C LYS A 83 -15.65 6.38 6.46
N PRO A 84 -14.97 7.53 6.23
CA PRO A 84 -13.73 7.84 6.93
C PRO A 84 -13.90 7.77 8.44
N TYR A 85 -12.96 7.13 9.13
CA TYR A 85 -12.99 6.94 10.56
C TYR A 85 -11.88 7.73 11.23
N VAL A 86 -12.25 8.58 12.21
CA VAL A 86 -11.31 9.32 13.05
C VAL A 86 -11.31 8.66 14.43
N LEU A 87 -10.12 8.21 14.85
CA LEU A 87 -9.89 7.56 16.13
C LEU A 87 -10.29 8.47 17.30
N ASP A 88 -10.90 7.91 18.33
CA ASP A 88 -11.33 8.69 19.49
C ASP A 88 -10.12 9.17 20.31
N VAL A 89 -9.02 8.39 20.34
CA VAL A 89 -7.77 8.83 20.96
C VAL A 89 -7.17 10.06 20.28
N VAL A 90 -7.32 10.17 18.95
CA VAL A 90 -6.83 11.32 18.17
C VAL A 90 -7.64 12.56 18.52
N LYS A 91 -8.98 12.45 18.55
CA LYS A 91 -9.85 13.56 18.97
C LYS A 91 -9.53 14.03 20.38
N ALA A 92 -9.31 13.09 21.30
CA ALA A 92 -8.98 13.40 22.70
C ALA A 92 -7.62 14.12 22.81
N ALA A 93 -6.60 13.64 22.09
CA ALA A 93 -5.28 14.27 22.08
C ALA A 93 -5.30 15.65 21.41
N GLU A 94 -6.01 15.80 20.29
CA GLU A 94 -6.18 17.08 19.60
C GLU A 94 -6.86 18.12 20.50
N ALA A 95 -7.94 17.74 21.20
CA ALA A 95 -8.61 18.63 22.15
C ALA A 95 -7.66 19.12 23.26
N ARG A 96 -6.77 18.25 23.76
CA ARG A 96 -5.75 18.63 24.76
C ARG A 96 -4.72 19.60 24.17
N VAL A 97 -4.25 19.36 22.95
CA VAL A 97 -3.28 20.24 22.26
C VAL A 97 -3.88 21.63 22.02
N VAL A 98 -5.15 21.70 21.60
CA VAL A 98 -5.84 22.99 21.37
C VAL A 98 -6.09 23.75 22.68
N ALA A 99 -6.32 23.05 23.79
CA ALA A 99 -6.56 23.65 25.09
C ALA A 99 -5.26 24.10 25.82
N ASP A 100 -4.08 23.67 25.35
CA ASP A 100 -2.79 24.01 25.95
C ASP A 100 -2.47 25.50 25.72
N THR A 101 -2.44 26.28 26.80
CA THR A 101 -2.18 27.72 26.76
C THR A 101 -0.74 28.08 26.36
N SER A 102 0.18 27.11 26.36
CA SER A 102 1.55 27.28 25.87
C SER A 102 1.68 27.03 24.35
N TYR A 103 0.65 26.47 23.73
CA TYR A 103 0.64 26.17 22.30
C TYR A 103 0.72 27.46 21.47
N ASN A 104 1.56 27.43 20.45
CA ASN A 104 1.73 28.51 19.49
C ASN A 104 2.02 27.94 18.10
N HIS A 105 1.99 28.82 17.10
CA HIS A 105 2.18 28.50 15.69
C HIS A 105 3.59 28.85 15.19
N GLU A 106 4.57 29.00 16.09
CA GLU A 106 5.96 29.23 15.69
C GLU A 106 6.54 28.01 14.97
N TYR A 107 7.60 28.26 14.20
CA TYR A 107 8.33 27.19 13.53
C TYR A 107 8.92 26.21 14.55
N VAL A 108 8.71 24.92 14.31
CA VAL A 108 9.51 23.88 14.97
C VAL A 108 10.91 23.83 14.34
N PRO A 109 11.92 23.26 15.03
CA PRO A 109 13.23 22.97 14.45
C PRO A 109 13.12 22.21 13.12
N ILE A 110 14.13 22.33 12.25
CA ILE A 110 14.14 21.72 10.91
C ILE A 110 13.99 20.19 11.01
N GLU A 111 14.67 19.59 12.00
CA GLU A 111 14.57 18.17 12.32
C GLU A 111 13.19 17.79 12.86
N GLY A 112 12.40 18.74 13.37
CA GLY A 112 11.03 18.56 13.85
C GLY A 112 10.89 18.51 15.37
N TRP A 113 9.65 18.32 15.82
CA TRP A 113 9.29 18.42 17.24
C TRP A 113 9.88 17.28 18.07
N ALA A 114 10.75 17.60 19.04
CA ALA A 114 11.56 16.61 19.75
C ALA A 114 10.75 15.51 20.48
N PRO A 115 9.67 15.81 21.21
CA PRO A 115 8.82 14.78 21.82
C PRO A 115 8.30 13.74 20.81
N PHE A 116 7.85 14.17 19.63
CA PHE A 116 7.40 13.26 18.59
C PHE A 116 8.54 12.42 18.02
N ARG A 117 9.71 13.02 17.78
CA ARG A 117 10.89 12.29 17.26
C ARG A 117 11.33 11.18 18.22
N LEU A 118 11.44 11.50 19.51
CA LEU A 118 11.83 10.50 20.52
C LEU A 118 10.76 9.42 20.72
N ALA A 119 9.48 9.80 20.70
CA ALA A 119 8.40 8.82 20.83
C ALA A 119 8.31 7.89 19.61
N SER A 120 8.46 8.42 18.39
CA SER A 120 8.47 7.61 17.16
C SER A 120 9.65 6.62 17.11
N GLN A 121 10.83 6.98 17.62
CA GLN A 121 11.93 6.02 17.79
C GLN A 121 11.54 4.86 18.71
N LYS A 122 10.93 5.14 19.87
CA LYS A 122 10.48 4.10 20.81
C LYS A 122 9.45 3.17 20.19
N ILE A 123 8.59 3.68 19.31
CA ILE A 123 7.63 2.85 18.58
C ILE A 123 8.33 1.89 17.63
N LEU A 124 9.28 2.39 16.83
CA LEU A 124 9.98 1.57 15.86
C LEU A 124 10.83 0.49 16.55
N PHE A 125 11.67 0.87 17.51
CA PHE A 125 12.68 -0.04 18.09
C PHE A 125 12.21 -0.78 19.34
N GLY A 126 11.17 -0.30 20.02
CA GLY A 126 10.72 -0.83 21.30
C GLY A 126 11.54 -0.33 22.50
N PRO A 127 11.05 -0.55 23.72
CA PRO A 127 11.77 -0.19 24.94
C PRO A 127 13.05 -1.04 25.08
N GLY A 128 14.18 -0.39 25.39
CA GLY A 128 15.42 -1.10 25.75
C GLY A 128 16.24 -1.64 24.56
N HIS A 129 15.87 -1.34 23.31
CA HIS A 129 16.66 -1.79 22.16
C HIS A 129 18.11 -1.25 22.22
N PRO A 130 19.15 -2.06 21.96
CA PRO A 130 20.56 -1.66 22.12
C PRO A 130 20.93 -0.36 21.40
N VAL A 131 20.50 -0.19 20.14
CA VAL A 131 20.78 1.03 19.35
C VAL A 131 20.19 2.30 19.96
N MET A 132 19.08 2.19 20.70
CA MET A 132 18.48 3.31 21.42
C MET A 132 19.29 3.67 22.65
N ALA A 133 19.72 2.66 23.43
CA ALA A 133 20.55 2.87 24.62
C ALA A 133 21.94 3.42 24.26
N ALA A 134 22.50 3.00 23.12
CA ALA A 134 23.78 3.47 22.61
C ALA A 134 23.71 4.88 22.00
N GLY A 135 22.51 5.44 21.79
CA GLY A 135 22.36 6.74 21.14
C GLY A 135 22.73 6.73 19.65
N CYS A 136 22.56 5.60 18.97
CA CYS A 136 22.97 5.36 17.58
C CYS A 136 21.84 5.58 16.57
N VAL A 137 20.83 6.40 16.91
CA VAL A 137 19.65 6.62 16.05
C VAL A 137 19.50 8.10 15.73
N ALA A 138 19.78 8.46 14.47
CA ALA A 138 19.43 9.76 13.93
C ALA A 138 17.94 9.77 13.56
N THR A 139 17.21 10.84 13.91
CA THR A 139 15.78 10.93 13.61
C THR A 139 15.34 12.35 13.31
N VAL A 140 14.64 12.49 12.18
CA VAL A 140 13.94 13.71 11.78
C VAL A 140 12.46 13.41 11.54
N GLN A 141 11.59 14.35 11.89
CA GLN A 141 10.20 14.33 11.47
C GLN A 141 10.14 14.62 9.97
N ALA A 142 9.25 13.92 9.27
CA ALA A 142 9.07 14.04 7.83
C ALA A 142 7.58 14.13 7.47
N LEU A 143 7.31 14.51 6.21
CA LEU A 143 5.95 14.58 5.65
C LEU A 143 5.38 13.17 5.36
N SER A 144 5.11 12.44 6.44
CA SER A 144 4.74 11.03 6.44
C SER A 144 5.81 10.13 5.80
N GLY A 145 5.44 8.90 5.45
CA GLY A 145 6.35 7.94 4.78
C GLY A 145 6.89 8.47 3.46
N THR A 146 6.06 9.11 2.62
CA THR A 146 6.52 9.71 1.35
C THR A 146 7.63 10.74 1.54
N GLY A 147 7.45 11.66 2.51
CA GLY A 147 8.47 12.66 2.82
C GLY A 147 9.73 12.02 3.39
N ALA A 148 9.59 11.03 4.28
CA ALA A 148 10.71 10.30 4.85
C ALA A 148 11.53 9.57 3.78
N LEU A 149 10.86 8.88 2.85
CA LEU A 149 11.50 8.24 1.68
C LEU A 149 12.21 9.28 0.82
N ARG A 150 11.58 10.42 0.51
CA ARG A 150 12.19 11.47 -0.33
C ARG A 150 13.46 12.05 0.30
N VAL A 151 13.43 12.32 1.61
CA VAL A 151 14.61 12.82 2.36
C VAL A 151 15.69 11.74 2.44
N GLY A 152 15.33 10.49 2.78
CA GLY A 152 16.28 9.39 2.92
C GLY A 152 16.95 9.02 1.60
N PHE A 153 16.20 8.94 0.51
CA PHE A 153 16.77 8.66 -0.80
C PHE A 153 17.65 9.80 -1.29
N GLU A 154 17.26 11.06 -1.11
CA GLU A 154 18.14 12.18 -1.46
C GLU A 154 19.44 12.18 -0.66
N PHE A 155 19.37 11.85 0.63
CA PHE A 155 20.55 11.69 1.46
C PHE A 155 21.47 10.61 0.89
N LEU A 156 20.94 9.42 0.63
CA LEU A 156 21.73 8.32 0.05
C LEU A 156 22.32 8.69 -1.31
N ARG A 157 21.57 9.37 -2.17
CA ARG A 157 22.07 9.83 -3.48
C ARG A 157 23.22 10.83 -3.37
N ARG A 158 23.20 11.69 -2.35
CA ARG A 158 24.25 12.69 -2.11
C ARG A 158 25.49 12.08 -1.47
N MET A 159 25.32 11.06 -0.61
CA MET A 159 26.41 10.50 0.19
C MET A 159 27.11 9.30 -0.47
N ILE A 160 26.39 8.52 -1.26
CA ILE A 160 26.91 7.30 -1.90
C ILE A 160 27.21 7.61 -3.37
N PRO A 161 28.47 7.47 -3.83
CA PRO A 161 28.81 7.56 -5.24
C PRO A 161 28.14 6.43 -6.04
N ASP A 162 27.58 6.77 -7.21
CA ASP A 162 26.96 5.83 -8.16
C ASP A 162 26.04 4.77 -7.50
N PRO A 163 25.03 5.20 -6.72
CA PRO A 163 24.27 4.28 -5.88
C PRO A 163 23.36 3.39 -6.71
N VAL A 164 23.44 2.09 -6.48
CA VAL A 164 22.52 1.09 -7.02
C VAL A 164 21.43 0.82 -6.00
N VAL A 165 20.16 0.91 -6.42
CA VAL A 165 19.01 0.62 -5.55
C VAL A 165 18.18 -0.54 -6.08
N TYR A 166 17.81 -1.45 -5.17
CA TYR A 166 16.96 -2.60 -5.44
C TYR A 166 15.58 -2.41 -4.83
N LEU A 167 14.56 -2.60 -5.66
CA LEU A 167 13.15 -2.59 -5.27
C LEU A 167 12.53 -3.98 -5.42
N PRO A 168 11.54 -4.36 -4.61
CA PRO A 168 10.80 -5.58 -4.88
C PRO A 168 10.08 -5.42 -6.21
N SER A 169 10.06 -6.50 -6.99
CA SER A 169 9.47 -6.55 -8.33
C SER A 169 8.03 -6.01 -8.38
N HIS A 170 7.31 -6.24 -7.29
CA HIS A 170 6.02 -5.65 -6.95
C HIS A 170 6.23 -4.72 -5.76
N THR A 171 5.81 -3.46 -5.86
CA THR A 171 5.98 -2.49 -4.77
C THR A 171 4.96 -1.37 -4.87
N TRP A 172 4.91 -0.49 -3.88
CA TRP A 172 4.05 0.69 -3.92
C TRP A 172 4.48 1.59 -5.10
N GLY A 173 3.55 1.88 -6.01
CA GLY A 173 3.88 2.52 -7.30
C GLY A 173 4.59 3.88 -7.19
N ASN A 174 4.53 4.55 -6.05
CA ASN A 174 5.23 5.82 -5.84
C ASN A 174 6.72 5.66 -5.51
N HIS A 175 7.22 4.46 -5.17
CA HIS A 175 8.65 4.24 -4.91
C HIS A 175 9.53 4.63 -6.10
N LEU A 176 9.14 4.21 -7.31
CA LEU A 176 9.85 4.57 -8.54
C LEU A 176 9.91 6.09 -8.74
N LYS A 177 8.78 6.77 -8.52
CA LYS A 177 8.68 8.23 -8.68
C LYS A 177 9.58 8.95 -7.67
N VAL A 178 9.56 8.53 -6.40
CA VAL A 178 10.40 9.12 -5.35
C VAL A 178 11.88 8.92 -5.65
N LEU A 179 12.29 7.76 -6.16
CA LEU A 179 13.68 7.48 -6.53
C LEU A 179 14.13 8.33 -7.73
N GLN A 180 13.32 8.41 -8.78
CA GLN A 180 13.58 9.25 -9.94
C GLN A 180 13.74 10.72 -9.54
N GLU A 181 12.82 11.25 -8.75
CA GLU A 181 12.88 12.63 -8.25
C GLU A 181 14.01 12.86 -7.23
N SER A 182 14.55 11.79 -6.65
CA SER A 182 15.75 11.84 -5.80
C SER A 182 17.06 11.75 -6.59
N GLY A 183 17.00 11.54 -7.92
CA GLY A 183 18.16 11.53 -8.80
C GLY A 183 18.86 10.17 -8.93
N PHE A 184 18.17 9.05 -8.65
CA PHE A 184 18.71 7.72 -8.90
C PHE A 184 18.60 7.33 -10.37
N GLU A 185 19.70 6.83 -10.93
CA GLU A 185 19.79 6.39 -12.32
C GLU A 185 19.79 4.86 -12.45
N ASP A 186 20.41 4.15 -11.51
CA ASP A 186 20.47 2.68 -11.49
C ASP A 186 19.46 2.08 -10.48
N VAL A 187 18.21 1.97 -10.94
CA VAL A 187 17.11 1.35 -10.19
C VAL A 187 16.84 -0.04 -10.73
N ARG A 188 17.12 -1.06 -9.91
CA ARG A 188 16.95 -2.48 -10.23
C ARG A 188 15.81 -3.09 -9.43
N LYS A 189 15.42 -4.30 -9.84
CA LYS A 189 14.36 -5.07 -9.16
C LYS A 189 14.89 -6.40 -8.68
N TYR A 190 14.39 -6.88 -7.54
CA TYR A 190 14.54 -8.26 -7.09
C TYR A 190 13.18 -8.97 -7.07
N ARG A 191 13.16 -10.28 -7.30
CA ARG A 191 11.93 -11.08 -7.25
C ARG A 191 11.29 -11.02 -5.87
N TYR A 192 9.96 -11.08 -5.84
CA TYR A 192 9.21 -10.95 -4.58
C TYR A 192 7.93 -11.78 -4.58
N TYR A 193 7.14 -11.71 -5.65
CA TYR A 193 5.86 -12.43 -5.76
C TYR A 193 5.89 -13.42 -6.91
N ASP A 194 5.61 -14.69 -6.61
CA ASP A 194 5.42 -15.76 -7.59
C ASP A 194 3.95 -15.79 -7.99
N ALA A 195 3.65 -15.29 -9.20
CA ALA A 195 2.29 -15.24 -9.72
C ALA A 195 1.72 -16.63 -10.07
N ALA A 196 2.56 -17.63 -10.32
CA ALA A 196 2.10 -19.00 -10.60
C ALA A 196 1.70 -19.72 -9.30
N ARG A 197 2.42 -19.46 -8.20
CA ARG A 197 2.14 -20.06 -6.88
C ARG A 197 1.26 -19.19 -5.96
N LEU A 198 1.01 -17.95 -6.36
CA LEU A 198 0.30 -16.94 -5.56
C LEU A 198 0.90 -16.80 -4.15
N SER A 199 2.23 -16.69 -4.08
CA SER A 199 3.00 -16.66 -2.83
C SER A 199 4.22 -15.75 -2.91
N LEU A 200 4.89 -15.56 -1.77
CA LEU A 200 6.23 -14.96 -1.73
C LEU A 200 7.23 -15.86 -2.48
N ASP A 201 8.11 -15.26 -3.28
CA ASP A 201 9.28 -15.90 -3.91
C ASP A 201 10.53 -15.65 -3.05
N SER A 202 10.61 -16.32 -1.89
CA SER A 202 11.71 -16.11 -0.94
C SER A 202 13.07 -16.51 -1.53
N GLU A 203 13.11 -17.63 -2.26
CA GLU A 203 14.35 -18.09 -2.90
C GLU A 203 14.80 -17.15 -4.02
N GLY A 204 13.88 -16.69 -4.87
CA GLY A 204 14.20 -15.73 -5.92
C GLY A 204 14.67 -14.39 -5.36
N MET A 205 14.02 -13.91 -4.29
CA MET A 205 14.44 -12.71 -3.55
C MET A 205 15.88 -12.85 -3.05
N CYS A 206 16.20 -13.93 -2.34
CA CYS A 206 17.54 -14.14 -1.79
C CYS A 206 18.60 -14.30 -2.90
N ALA A 207 18.27 -15.01 -3.99
CA ALA A 207 19.17 -15.19 -5.12
C ALA A 207 19.51 -13.86 -5.81
N ASP A 208 18.51 -13.02 -6.06
CA ASP A 208 18.71 -11.73 -6.73
C ASP A 208 19.51 -10.76 -5.85
N LEU A 209 19.22 -10.72 -4.54
CA LEU A 209 19.95 -9.88 -3.60
C LEU A 209 21.38 -10.38 -3.33
N SER A 210 21.64 -11.69 -3.43
CA SER A 210 23.01 -12.23 -3.35
C SER A 210 23.85 -11.89 -4.59
N ALA A 211 23.20 -11.63 -5.72
CA ALA A 211 23.86 -11.13 -6.93
C ALA A 211 24.03 -9.60 -6.94
N ALA A 212 23.50 -8.88 -5.94
CA ALA A 212 23.64 -7.44 -5.86
C ALA A 212 25.11 -7.03 -5.60
N PRO A 213 25.57 -5.90 -6.18
CA PRO A 213 26.91 -5.39 -5.88
C PRO A 213 26.99 -4.92 -4.41
N PRO A 214 28.18 -5.02 -3.77
CA PRO A 214 28.38 -4.49 -2.44
C PRO A 214 28.02 -3.00 -2.33
N GLY A 215 27.48 -2.58 -1.19
CA GLY A 215 26.99 -1.23 -0.95
C GLY A 215 25.62 -0.92 -1.57
N ALA A 216 24.99 -1.87 -2.28
CA ALA A 216 23.68 -1.62 -2.88
C ALA A 216 22.60 -1.37 -1.81
N ILE A 217 21.72 -0.40 -2.11
CA ILE A 217 20.60 -0.06 -1.25
C ILE A 217 19.43 -1.01 -1.54
N VAL A 218 18.83 -1.60 -0.52
CA VAL A 218 17.70 -2.53 -0.68
C VAL A 218 16.47 -1.95 0.02
N LEU A 219 15.45 -1.58 -0.75
CA LEU A 219 14.17 -1.13 -0.18
C LEU A 219 13.36 -2.34 0.29
N LEU A 220 13.03 -2.39 1.57
CA LEU A 220 12.27 -3.47 2.21
C LEU A 220 10.98 -2.90 2.83
N HIS A 221 9.87 -3.65 2.79
CA HIS A 221 8.65 -3.27 3.50
C HIS A 221 8.66 -4.00 4.84
N THR A 222 8.40 -3.30 5.94
CA THR A 222 8.49 -3.92 7.28
C THR A 222 7.44 -5.00 7.51
N SER A 223 6.20 -4.70 7.16
CA SER A 223 5.03 -5.57 7.24
C SER A 223 3.89 -5.04 6.38
N GLY A 224 2.93 -5.90 6.03
CA GLY A 224 1.76 -5.57 5.24
C GLY A 224 2.13 -5.11 3.83
N HIS A 225 3.05 -5.81 3.16
CA HIS A 225 3.64 -5.39 1.89
C HIS A 225 2.60 -4.87 0.88
N ASN A 226 2.82 -3.66 0.35
CA ASN A 226 1.94 -3.04 -0.64
C ASN A 226 2.53 -3.23 -2.05
N PRO A 227 1.87 -3.95 -2.97
CA PRO A 227 0.46 -4.30 -2.96
C PRO A 227 0.12 -5.75 -2.59
N VAL A 228 1.11 -6.66 -2.49
CA VAL A 228 0.85 -8.11 -2.52
C VAL A 228 0.33 -8.71 -1.21
N GLY A 229 0.57 -8.07 -0.06
CA GLY A 229 0.15 -8.56 1.25
C GLY A 229 0.91 -9.80 1.75
N PHE A 230 1.98 -10.23 1.09
CA PHE A 230 2.86 -11.28 1.61
C PHE A 230 4.08 -10.65 2.25
N ASP A 231 4.35 -11.01 3.50
CA ASP A 231 5.56 -10.61 4.21
C ASP A 231 6.51 -11.81 4.33
N PRO A 232 7.84 -11.59 4.34
CA PRO A 232 8.81 -12.64 4.67
C PRO A 232 8.54 -13.23 6.05
N SER A 233 8.77 -14.54 6.19
CA SER A 233 8.74 -15.22 7.49
C SER A 233 9.90 -14.77 8.37
N VAL A 234 9.87 -15.13 9.66
CA VAL A 234 10.99 -14.87 10.59
C VAL A 234 12.30 -15.43 10.03
N SER A 235 12.31 -16.68 9.56
CA SER A 235 13.50 -17.29 8.97
C SER A 235 13.96 -16.63 7.67
N ASP A 236 13.02 -16.12 6.86
CA ASP A 236 13.40 -15.36 5.66
C ASP A 236 14.06 -14.04 6.05
N TRP A 237 13.54 -13.34 7.07
CA TRP A 237 14.15 -12.12 7.58
C TRP A 237 15.54 -12.35 8.17
N GLU A 238 15.74 -13.45 8.90
CA GLU A 238 17.04 -13.84 9.42
C GLU A 238 18.06 -14.03 8.29
N ARG A 239 17.69 -14.81 7.26
CA ARG A 239 18.51 -15.02 6.06
C ARG A 239 18.81 -13.72 5.31
N LEU A 240 17.83 -12.81 5.20
CA LEU A 240 18.02 -11.50 4.57
C LEU A 240 18.98 -10.62 5.36
N ALA A 241 18.93 -10.64 6.70
CA ALA A 241 19.86 -9.88 7.52
C ALA A 241 21.30 -10.40 7.38
N GLU A 242 21.47 -11.72 7.40
CA GLU A 242 22.77 -12.37 7.13
C GLU A 242 23.30 -11.99 5.75
N LEU A 243 22.44 -12.04 4.73
CA LEU A 243 22.80 -11.65 3.37
C LEU A 243 23.22 -10.18 3.28
N CYS A 244 22.49 -9.27 3.94
CA CYS A 244 22.85 -7.85 3.96
C CYS A 244 24.22 -7.63 4.61
N LYS A 245 24.58 -8.40 5.65
CA LYS A 245 25.91 -8.35 6.24
C LYS A 245 27.00 -8.87 5.31
N GLU A 246 26.80 -10.08 4.75
CA GLU A 246 27.79 -10.74 3.91
C GLU A 246 28.12 -9.91 2.66
N LYS A 247 27.09 -9.29 2.09
CA LYS A 247 27.18 -8.52 0.85
C LYS A 247 27.35 -7.02 1.06
N ASP A 248 27.44 -6.55 2.30
CA ASP A 248 27.50 -5.12 2.62
C ASP A 248 26.34 -4.33 1.96
N LEU A 249 25.12 -4.88 2.01
CA LEU A 249 23.93 -4.21 1.49
C LEU A 249 23.36 -3.26 2.54
N LEU A 250 22.88 -2.09 2.10
CA LEU A 250 22.27 -1.10 2.98
C LEU A 250 20.74 -1.23 2.96
N PRO A 251 20.11 -1.73 4.04
CA PRO A 251 18.66 -1.84 4.12
C PRO A 251 18.02 -0.46 4.31
N PHE A 252 17.01 -0.15 3.49
CA PHE A 252 16.11 0.97 3.71
C PHE A 252 14.69 0.42 3.86
N PHE A 253 14.12 0.52 5.06
CA PHE A 253 12.77 0.07 5.34
C PHE A 253 11.71 1.14 5.05
N ASP A 254 10.61 0.76 4.40
CA ASP A 254 9.34 1.49 4.40
C ASP A 254 8.39 0.87 5.43
N ASN A 255 8.06 1.64 6.47
CA ASN A 255 7.25 1.26 7.61
C ASN A 255 5.97 2.08 7.69
N ALA A 256 4.96 1.69 6.90
CA ALA A 256 3.70 2.42 6.82
C ALA A 256 2.54 1.79 7.62
N TYR A 257 2.70 0.55 8.08
CA TYR A 257 1.61 -0.28 8.61
C TYR A 257 1.90 -0.88 10.00
N GLN A 258 2.90 -0.38 10.74
CA GLN A 258 3.25 -0.95 12.05
C GLN A 258 2.08 -0.98 13.03
N GLY A 259 1.79 -2.17 13.55
CA GLY A 259 0.66 -2.53 14.40
C GLY A 259 -0.68 -2.61 13.66
N TYR A 260 -0.77 -2.09 12.43
CA TYR A 260 -1.96 -2.16 11.60
C TYR A 260 -2.02 -3.47 10.78
N THR A 261 -0.91 -4.18 10.65
CA THR A 261 -0.85 -5.45 9.91
C THR A 261 -1.28 -6.62 10.78
N SER A 262 -0.66 -6.78 11.96
CA SER A 262 -0.96 -7.88 12.90
C SER A 262 -1.84 -7.48 14.08
N GLY A 263 -1.97 -6.18 14.37
CA GLY A 263 -2.47 -5.70 15.67
C GLY A 263 -1.37 -5.55 16.73
N SER A 264 -0.12 -5.89 16.40
CA SER A 264 1.02 -5.84 17.32
C SER A 264 2.13 -4.94 16.77
N LEU A 265 2.50 -3.92 17.56
CA LEU A 265 3.64 -3.04 17.22
C LEU A 265 4.97 -3.79 17.21
N GLU A 266 5.06 -4.87 18.00
CA GLU A 266 6.25 -5.71 18.13
C GLU A 266 6.44 -6.57 16.87
N GLU A 267 5.42 -7.35 16.52
CA GLU A 267 5.48 -8.27 15.37
C GLU A 267 5.75 -7.50 14.07
N ASP A 268 5.04 -6.38 13.88
CA ASP A 268 5.13 -5.61 12.64
C ASP A 268 6.44 -4.84 12.49
N ALA A 269 7.25 -4.73 13.56
CA ALA A 269 8.58 -4.12 13.56
C ALA A 269 9.72 -5.13 13.71
N PHE A 270 9.42 -6.43 13.72
CA PHE A 270 10.40 -7.49 13.91
C PHE A 270 11.62 -7.33 13.00
N SER A 271 11.40 -7.12 11.69
CA SER A 271 12.47 -7.02 10.69
C SER A 271 13.45 -5.88 11.00
N VAL A 272 12.96 -4.66 11.27
CA VAL A 272 13.82 -3.52 11.58
C VAL A 272 14.61 -3.74 12.87
N ARG A 273 13.94 -4.25 13.91
CA ARG A 273 14.57 -4.50 15.21
C ARG A 273 15.62 -5.59 15.10
N PHE A 274 15.31 -6.68 14.42
CA PHE A 274 16.25 -7.77 14.19
C PHE A 274 17.48 -7.28 13.44
N PHE A 275 17.31 -6.56 12.32
CA PHE A 275 18.43 -6.04 11.54
C PHE A 275 19.32 -5.10 12.36
N ALA A 276 18.71 -4.19 13.13
CA ALA A 276 19.44 -3.29 14.01
C ALA A 276 20.17 -4.03 15.16
N ALA A 277 19.55 -5.03 15.76
CA ALA A 277 20.16 -5.87 16.80
C ALA A 277 21.33 -6.72 16.25
N GLN A 278 21.26 -7.05 14.97
CA GLN A 278 22.33 -7.69 14.23
C GLN A 278 23.50 -6.73 13.91
N GLY A 279 23.39 -5.44 14.24
CA GLY A 279 24.46 -4.45 14.04
C GLY A 279 24.53 -3.87 12.62
N LEU A 280 23.47 -4.03 11.82
CA LEU A 280 23.37 -3.40 10.51
C LEU A 280 23.06 -1.91 10.64
N GLU A 281 23.77 -1.09 9.87
CA GLU A 281 23.30 0.26 9.56
C GLU A 281 22.07 0.17 8.66
N LEU A 282 21.08 1.01 8.90
CA LEU A 282 19.83 0.99 8.14
C LEU A 282 19.12 2.35 8.17
N LEU A 283 18.23 2.56 7.21
CA LEU A 283 17.25 3.63 7.24
C LEU A 283 15.85 3.06 7.40
N CYS A 284 14.94 3.81 8.01
CA CYS A 284 13.53 3.45 8.11
C CYS A 284 12.63 4.67 7.97
N ALA A 285 11.80 4.68 6.92
CA ALA A 285 10.77 5.68 6.67
C ALA A 285 9.46 5.26 7.34
N CYS A 286 9.04 5.96 8.38
CA CYS A 286 7.84 5.67 9.16
C CYS A 286 6.68 6.59 8.79
N SER A 287 5.49 6.02 8.61
CA SER A 287 4.24 6.76 8.41
C SER A 287 3.26 6.50 9.56
N PHE A 288 2.63 7.57 10.05
CA PHE A 288 1.51 7.49 10.99
C PHE A 288 0.13 7.65 10.32
N ALA A 289 0.09 7.58 8.99
CA ALA A 289 -1.15 7.81 8.24
C ALA A 289 -2.20 6.72 8.48
N LYS A 290 -1.79 5.46 8.68
CA LYS A 290 -2.70 4.30 8.77
C LYS A 290 -2.96 3.91 10.22
N ASN A 291 -1.89 3.67 10.98
CA ASN A 291 -2.00 3.24 12.38
C ASN A 291 -2.62 4.31 13.31
N MET A 292 -2.55 5.61 12.98
CA MET A 292 -3.27 6.67 13.71
C MET A 292 -4.42 7.30 12.90
N GLY A 293 -4.66 6.85 11.66
CA GLY A 293 -5.66 7.48 10.78
C GLY A 293 -5.34 8.92 10.35
N LEU A 294 -4.09 9.40 10.52
CA LEU A 294 -3.66 10.77 10.22
C LEU A 294 -3.21 10.93 8.75
N TYR A 295 -4.06 10.54 7.81
CA TYR A 295 -3.72 10.49 6.38
C TYR A 295 -3.34 11.87 5.81
N GLY A 296 -4.21 12.86 6.04
CA GLY A 296 -4.10 14.23 5.52
C GLY A 296 -3.06 15.07 6.26
N GLU A 297 -2.75 14.71 7.50
CA GLU A 297 -1.90 15.50 8.39
C GLU A 297 -0.40 15.31 8.14
N ARG A 298 -0.06 14.35 7.28
CA ARG A 298 1.29 14.11 6.77
C ARG A 298 2.33 13.92 7.89
N ILE A 299 1.97 13.20 8.94
CA ILE A 299 2.89 12.91 10.05
C ILE A 299 3.68 11.62 9.81
N GLY A 300 4.98 11.66 10.08
CA GLY A 300 5.95 10.58 9.88
C GLY A 300 7.34 10.96 10.34
N ALA A 301 8.26 10.01 10.25
CA ALA A 301 9.66 10.19 10.65
C ALA A 301 10.59 9.40 9.73
N LEU A 302 11.81 9.90 9.57
CA LEU A 302 12.93 9.14 9.03
C LEU A 302 13.87 8.81 10.18
N HIS A 303 14.18 7.53 10.33
CA HIS A 303 15.17 7.03 11.28
C HIS A 303 16.38 6.49 10.50
N ALA A 304 17.58 6.71 11.01
CA ALA A 304 18.79 6.06 10.53
C ALA A 304 19.57 5.49 11.72
N VAL A 305 19.89 4.20 11.66
CA VAL A 305 20.77 3.51 12.60
C VAL A 305 22.19 3.60 12.06
N VAL A 306 23.10 4.05 12.91
CA VAL A 306 24.52 4.24 12.59
C VAL A 306 25.41 3.41 13.52
N SER A 307 26.64 3.17 13.09
CA SER A 307 27.61 2.37 13.84
C SER A 307 28.08 3.06 15.13
N SER A 308 28.10 4.39 15.15
CA SER A 308 28.59 5.18 16.29
C SER A 308 27.68 6.35 16.66
N PRO A 309 27.45 6.63 17.97
CA PRO A 309 26.68 7.81 18.38
C PRO A 309 27.31 9.13 17.94
N LEU A 310 28.62 9.13 17.61
CA LEU A 310 29.32 10.31 17.09
C LEU A 310 28.82 10.73 15.70
N GLU A 311 28.23 9.81 14.93
CA GLU A 311 27.75 10.05 13.56
C GLU A 311 26.34 10.64 13.51
N VAL A 312 25.56 10.49 14.59
CA VAL A 312 24.14 10.88 14.64
C VAL A 312 23.94 12.35 14.28
N GLN A 313 24.76 13.25 14.82
CA GLN A 313 24.66 14.68 14.52
C GLN A 313 25.01 15.01 13.08
N SER A 314 25.98 14.29 12.50
CA SER A 314 26.33 14.43 11.08
C SER A 314 25.14 14.06 10.19
N LEU A 315 24.48 12.93 10.45
CA LEU A 315 23.28 12.53 9.68
C LEU A 315 22.14 13.52 9.84
N ILE A 316 21.84 13.96 11.08
CA ILE A 316 20.81 14.97 11.32
C ILE A 316 21.11 16.25 10.53
N SER A 317 22.35 16.72 10.51
CA SER A 317 22.74 17.92 9.75
C SER A 317 22.51 17.77 8.24
N GLN A 318 22.78 16.59 7.67
CA GLN A 318 22.55 16.29 6.26
C GLN A 318 21.05 16.24 5.94
N PHE A 319 20.25 15.60 6.81
CA PHE A 319 18.80 15.60 6.67
C PHE A 319 18.23 17.03 6.76
N GLN A 320 18.71 17.86 7.69
CA GLN A 320 18.31 19.26 7.80
C GLN A 320 18.65 20.05 6.52
N ALA A 321 19.84 19.83 5.94
CA ALA A 321 20.26 20.48 4.70
C ALA A 321 19.40 20.09 3.48
N ILE A 322 18.80 18.90 3.50
CA ILE A 322 17.83 18.44 2.48
C ILE A 322 16.43 19.02 2.75
N ILE A 323 15.99 18.99 4.01
CA ILE A 323 14.66 19.43 4.43
C ILE A 323 14.49 20.95 4.26
N ARG A 324 15.52 21.73 4.64
CA ARG A 324 15.47 23.19 4.65
C ARG A 324 15.04 23.82 3.31
N PRO A 325 15.60 23.41 2.15
CA PRO A 325 15.15 23.90 0.85
C PRO A 325 13.89 23.19 0.31
N MET A 326 13.50 22.04 0.86
CA MET A 326 12.33 21.27 0.41
C MET A 326 11.02 21.81 1.01
N TYR A 327 10.98 22.02 2.32
CA TYR A 327 9.80 22.52 3.03
C TYR A 327 10.13 23.32 4.30
N SER A 328 11.37 23.78 4.45
CA SER A 328 11.86 24.55 5.61
C SER A 328 11.88 23.76 6.92
N SER A 329 10.72 23.54 7.53
CA SER A 329 10.52 22.75 8.74
C SER A 329 9.15 22.05 8.69
N PRO A 330 9.00 20.89 9.34
CA PRO A 330 7.78 20.10 9.22
C PRO A 330 6.60 20.70 10.03
N PRO A 331 5.34 20.32 9.74
CA PRO A 331 4.17 20.83 10.45
C PRO A 331 4.17 20.49 11.94
N SER A 332 3.73 21.42 12.79
CA SER A 332 3.83 21.30 14.25
C SER A 332 2.61 20.64 14.91
N HIS A 333 1.40 20.94 14.45
CA HIS A 333 0.15 20.61 15.15
C HIS A 333 0.01 19.10 15.41
N TYR A 334 0.00 18.29 14.35
CA TYR A 334 -0.16 16.85 14.49
C TYR A 334 1.12 16.13 14.94
N ALA A 335 2.27 16.80 14.94
CA ALA A 335 3.44 16.29 15.66
C ALA A 335 3.22 16.35 17.17
N ARG A 336 2.56 17.39 17.68
CA ARG A 336 2.19 17.46 19.10
C ARG A 336 1.08 16.47 19.44
N VAL A 337 0.06 16.32 18.59
CA VAL A 337 -1.02 15.33 18.79
C VAL A 337 -0.43 13.91 18.81
N ALA A 338 0.31 13.51 17.78
CA ALA A 338 0.92 12.19 17.72
C ALA A 338 1.96 12.00 18.84
N GLY A 339 2.80 13.01 19.11
CA GLY A 339 3.76 12.97 20.20
C GLY A 339 3.10 12.76 21.56
N LEU A 340 1.98 13.46 21.82
CA LEU A 340 1.20 13.32 23.05
C LEU A 340 0.63 11.90 23.18
N ILE A 341 -0.02 11.36 22.13
CA ILE A 341 -0.54 9.99 22.10
C ILE A 341 0.55 8.97 22.43
N LEU A 342 1.75 9.13 21.86
CA LEU A 342 2.85 8.19 22.03
C LEU A 342 3.61 8.33 23.35
N SER A 343 3.41 9.43 24.08
CA SER A 343 4.16 9.72 25.32
C SER A 343 3.32 9.66 26.60
N ASP A 344 2.00 9.87 26.50
CA ASP A 344 1.05 9.75 27.61
C ASP A 344 0.59 8.30 27.72
N PRO A 345 0.84 7.59 28.85
CA PRO A 345 0.50 6.18 28.96
C PRO A 345 -0.99 5.86 28.73
N ALA A 346 -1.90 6.72 29.20
CA ALA A 346 -3.33 6.46 29.05
C ALA A 346 -3.81 6.64 27.61
N LEU A 347 -3.29 7.65 26.90
CA LEU A 347 -3.56 7.82 25.47
C LEU A 347 -2.88 6.72 24.65
N PHE A 348 -1.68 6.30 25.02
CA PHE A 348 -0.96 5.23 24.35
C PHE A 348 -1.76 3.91 24.42
N ASP A 349 -2.21 3.53 25.62
CA ASP A 349 -3.03 2.33 25.83
C ASP A 349 -4.35 2.41 25.03
N ALA A 350 -5.03 3.56 25.06
CA ALA A 350 -6.25 3.77 24.28
C ALA A 350 -6.01 3.64 22.77
N TRP A 351 -4.89 4.18 22.27
CA TRP A 351 -4.50 4.06 20.87
C TRP A 351 -4.21 2.61 20.48
N GLN A 352 -3.50 1.84 21.33
CA GLN A 352 -3.24 0.43 21.06
C GLN A 352 -4.53 -0.39 20.94
N VAL A 353 -5.53 -0.13 21.80
CA VAL A 353 -6.84 -0.77 21.73
C VAL A 353 -7.56 -0.44 20.41
N GLU A 354 -7.56 0.83 19.99
CA GLU A 354 -8.16 1.22 18.71
C GLU A 354 -7.41 0.63 17.51
N LEU A 355 -6.08 0.56 17.58
CA LEU A 355 -5.23 -0.05 16.55
C LEU A 355 -5.53 -1.55 16.38
N GLN A 356 -5.60 -2.29 17.48
CA GLN A 356 -5.98 -3.71 17.49
C GLN A 356 -7.38 -3.92 16.91
N ARG A 357 -8.34 -3.06 17.27
CA ARG A 357 -9.69 -3.10 16.69
C ARG A 357 -9.67 -2.91 15.18
N MET A 358 -8.91 -1.93 14.68
CA MET A 358 -8.78 -1.69 13.24
C MET A 358 -8.16 -2.88 12.51
N ALA A 359 -7.05 -3.43 13.02
CA ALA A 359 -6.39 -4.60 12.45
C ALA A 359 -7.32 -5.83 12.46
N GLY A 360 -7.99 -6.08 13.59
CA GLY A 360 -8.96 -7.17 13.74
C GLY A 360 -10.14 -7.05 12.77
N ARG A 361 -10.65 -5.84 12.52
CA ARG A 361 -11.71 -5.62 11.53
C ARG A 361 -11.25 -5.96 10.11
N ILE A 362 -10.03 -5.57 9.74
CA ILE A 362 -9.47 -5.89 8.41
C ILE A 362 -9.33 -7.40 8.23
N GLN A 363 -8.83 -8.10 9.25
CA GLN A 363 -8.74 -9.56 9.25
C GLN A 363 -10.11 -10.21 9.15
N HIS A 364 -11.09 -9.75 9.92
CA HIS A 364 -12.46 -10.25 9.85
C HIS A 364 -13.08 -10.05 8.46
N MET A 365 -12.87 -8.88 7.83
CA MET A 365 -13.36 -8.65 6.46
C MET A 365 -12.69 -9.55 5.42
N ARG A 366 -11.42 -9.92 5.62
CA ARG A 366 -10.72 -10.90 4.78
C ARG A 366 -11.40 -12.26 4.85
N GLU A 367 -11.73 -12.72 6.06
CA GLU A 367 -12.43 -13.97 6.30
C GLU A 367 -13.82 -13.98 5.68
N LEU A 368 -14.64 -12.95 5.95
CA LEU A 368 -15.97 -12.83 5.36
C LEU A 368 -15.93 -12.78 3.82
N PHE A 369 -14.91 -12.12 3.25
CA PHE A 369 -14.76 -12.08 1.80
C PHE A 369 -14.45 -13.46 1.23
N LEU A 370 -13.56 -14.23 1.86
CA LEU A 370 -13.25 -15.61 1.45
C LEU A 370 -14.45 -16.55 1.59
N GLU A 371 -15.21 -16.43 2.68
CA GLU A 371 -16.46 -17.16 2.87
C GLU A 371 -17.49 -16.81 1.79
N ALA A 372 -17.64 -15.53 1.46
CA ALA A 372 -18.55 -15.08 0.43
C ALA A 372 -18.12 -15.56 -0.96
N LEU A 373 -16.82 -15.51 -1.31
CA LEU A 373 -16.29 -16.05 -2.56
C LEU A 373 -16.60 -17.56 -2.69
N THR A 374 -16.44 -18.31 -1.59
CA THR A 374 -16.76 -19.74 -1.53
C THR A 374 -18.25 -19.99 -1.72
N ARG A 375 -19.11 -19.22 -1.02
CA ARG A 375 -20.57 -19.32 -1.10
C ARG A 375 -21.10 -19.08 -2.51
N HIS A 376 -20.51 -18.12 -3.23
CA HIS A 376 -20.86 -17.81 -4.63
C HIS A 376 -20.16 -18.72 -5.66
N ALA A 377 -19.41 -19.73 -5.19
CA ALA A 377 -18.60 -20.62 -6.01
C ALA A 377 -17.78 -19.83 -7.04
N CYS A 378 -17.07 -18.80 -6.57
CA CYS A 378 -16.26 -17.93 -7.41
C CYS A 378 -15.16 -18.75 -8.10
N PRO A 379 -15.02 -18.72 -9.44
CA PRO A 379 -13.97 -19.46 -10.13
C PRO A 379 -12.56 -19.10 -9.64
N GLY A 380 -11.66 -20.08 -9.63
CA GLY A 380 -10.26 -19.93 -9.22
C GLY A 380 -10.01 -20.32 -7.75
N GLU A 381 -8.72 -20.41 -7.41
CA GLU A 381 -8.26 -20.70 -6.05
C GLU A 381 -8.05 -19.40 -5.27
N TRP A 382 -8.73 -19.27 -4.13
CA TRP A 382 -8.71 -18.04 -3.31
C TRP A 382 -7.96 -18.20 -1.98
N GLY A 383 -7.47 -19.39 -1.65
CA GLY A 383 -6.81 -19.69 -0.38
C GLY A 383 -5.54 -18.86 -0.10
N HIS A 384 -4.89 -18.32 -1.13
CA HIS A 384 -3.75 -17.41 -0.97
C HIS A 384 -4.11 -16.12 -0.25
N MET A 385 -5.34 -15.62 -0.40
CA MET A 385 -5.81 -14.40 0.27
C MET A 385 -5.83 -14.54 1.79
N ALA A 386 -6.04 -15.75 2.32
CA ALA A 386 -6.00 -16.03 3.77
C ALA A 386 -4.58 -15.92 4.35
N ARG A 387 -3.57 -16.15 3.53
CA ARG A 387 -2.15 -16.08 3.91
C ARG A 387 -1.57 -14.67 3.78
N GLN A 388 -2.29 -13.76 3.13
CA GLN A 388 -1.90 -12.36 3.03
C GLN A 388 -2.25 -11.60 4.31
N ARG A 389 -1.42 -10.62 4.68
CA ARG A 389 -1.56 -9.78 5.87
C ARG A 389 -1.78 -8.31 5.49
N GLY A 390 -2.27 -7.54 6.45
CA GLY A 390 -2.44 -6.09 6.32
C GLY A 390 -3.66 -5.68 5.50
N MET A 391 -3.65 -4.40 5.10
CA MET A 391 -4.80 -3.69 4.53
C MET A 391 -5.28 -4.21 3.17
N PHE A 392 -4.35 -4.77 2.39
CA PHE A 392 -4.60 -5.07 0.99
C PHE A 392 -4.79 -6.56 0.75
N GLY A 393 -5.57 -6.84 -0.29
CA GLY A 393 -5.70 -8.16 -0.89
C GLY A 393 -5.20 -8.12 -2.32
N PHE A 394 -4.31 -9.04 -2.70
CA PHE A 394 -3.85 -9.19 -4.07
C PHE A 394 -4.59 -10.36 -4.72
N THR A 395 -5.61 -10.01 -5.51
CA THR A 395 -6.63 -10.96 -5.96
C THR A 395 -6.17 -11.88 -7.10
N GLY A 396 -5.16 -11.47 -7.87
CA GLY A 396 -4.78 -12.14 -9.11
C GLY A 396 -5.70 -11.82 -10.31
N LEU A 397 -6.72 -10.96 -10.12
CA LEU A 397 -7.57 -10.52 -11.22
C LEU A 397 -6.77 -9.72 -12.24
N LYS A 398 -6.98 -10.06 -13.52
CA LYS A 398 -6.44 -9.33 -14.66
C LYS A 398 -7.16 -8.00 -14.87
N LYS A 399 -6.53 -7.11 -15.62
CA LYS A 399 -7.05 -5.77 -15.94
C LYS A 399 -8.45 -5.82 -16.60
N GLU A 400 -8.73 -6.86 -17.37
CA GLU A 400 -10.01 -7.12 -18.04
C GLU A 400 -11.13 -7.28 -17.02
N HIS A 401 -10.94 -8.18 -16.05
CA HIS A 401 -11.87 -8.41 -14.95
C HIS A 401 -12.10 -7.14 -14.13
N VAL A 402 -11.03 -6.40 -13.83
CA VAL A 402 -11.13 -5.13 -13.08
C VAL A 402 -11.96 -4.11 -13.86
N ALA A 403 -11.79 -4.02 -15.18
CA ALA A 403 -12.59 -3.14 -16.02
C ALA A 403 -14.07 -3.57 -16.07
N ALA A 404 -14.36 -4.88 -16.15
CA ALA A 404 -15.72 -5.41 -16.11
C ALA A 404 -16.40 -5.14 -14.76
N LEU A 405 -15.74 -5.43 -13.64
CA LEU A 405 -16.23 -5.15 -12.28
C LEU A 405 -16.57 -3.67 -12.10
N LYS A 406 -15.73 -2.77 -12.61
CA LYS A 406 -15.97 -1.34 -12.56
C LYS A 406 -17.15 -0.92 -13.45
N LYS A 407 -17.22 -1.41 -14.68
CA LYS A 407 -18.23 -1.02 -15.67
C LYS A 407 -19.62 -1.55 -15.32
N GLU A 408 -19.71 -2.79 -14.88
CA GLU A 408 -20.99 -3.50 -14.69
C GLU A 408 -21.49 -3.44 -13.25
N TYR A 409 -20.59 -3.30 -12.28
CA TYR A 409 -20.92 -3.37 -10.85
C TYR A 409 -20.49 -2.13 -10.05
N SER A 410 -19.90 -1.11 -10.68
CA SER A 410 -19.37 0.06 -9.96
C SER A 410 -18.42 -0.33 -8.81
N ILE A 411 -17.65 -1.42 -9.00
CA ILE A 411 -16.63 -1.86 -8.04
C ILE A 411 -15.28 -1.32 -8.51
N TYR A 412 -14.70 -0.44 -7.70
CA TYR A 412 -13.47 0.26 -8.03
C TYR A 412 -12.29 -0.36 -7.28
N MET A 413 -11.33 -0.90 -8.01
CA MET A 413 -10.07 -1.45 -7.48
C MET A 413 -8.92 -1.08 -8.41
N LEU A 414 -7.67 -1.39 -8.03
CA LEU A 414 -6.53 -1.11 -8.91
C LEU A 414 -6.46 -2.11 -10.06
N ASP A 415 -6.04 -1.62 -11.24
CA ASP A 415 -5.85 -2.40 -12.47
C ASP A 415 -4.92 -3.63 -12.32
N ASN A 416 -4.08 -3.64 -11.29
CA ASN A 416 -3.18 -4.75 -10.99
C ASN A 416 -3.82 -5.83 -10.09
N GLY A 417 -5.11 -5.76 -9.81
CA GLY A 417 -5.81 -6.73 -8.98
C GLY A 417 -5.75 -6.45 -7.47
N ARG A 418 -5.11 -5.36 -7.03
CA ARG A 418 -5.09 -4.97 -5.61
C ARG A 418 -6.44 -4.41 -5.16
N ILE A 419 -7.00 -4.97 -4.09
CA ILE A 419 -8.13 -4.43 -3.33
C ILE A 419 -7.68 -3.91 -1.96
N SER A 420 -8.37 -2.90 -1.45
CA SER A 420 -8.33 -2.49 -0.05
C SER A 420 -9.46 -3.17 0.70
N LEU A 421 -9.12 -4.06 1.64
CA LEU A 421 -10.11 -4.72 2.50
C LEU A 421 -10.82 -3.73 3.43
N SER A 422 -10.26 -2.54 3.60
CA SER A 422 -10.92 -1.46 4.34
C SER A 422 -12.26 -1.06 3.71
N GLY A 423 -12.39 -1.16 2.39
CA GLY A 423 -13.61 -0.82 1.65
C GLY A 423 -14.73 -1.86 1.74
N LEU A 424 -14.41 -3.07 2.22
CA LEU A 424 -15.39 -4.11 2.49
C LEU A 424 -16.05 -3.89 3.85
N ASN A 425 -17.33 -4.20 3.92
CA ASN A 425 -18.16 -4.26 5.12
C ASN A 425 -19.25 -5.32 4.96
N GLU A 426 -19.96 -5.61 6.04
CA GLU A 426 -21.00 -6.63 6.12
C GLU A 426 -22.14 -6.39 5.11
N ASN A 427 -22.36 -5.15 4.69
CA ASN A 427 -23.42 -4.78 3.75
C ASN A 427 -23.01 -4.93 2.28
N ASN A 428 -21.71 -4.96 1.95
CA ASN A 428 -21.24 -5.00 0.56
C ASN A 428 -20.40 -6.25 0.20
N VAL A 429 -19.89 -7.00 1.19
CA VAL A 429 -18.99 -8.13 0.94
C VAL A 429 -19.62 -9.21 0.06
N ASP A 430 -20.91 -9.50 0.26
CA ASP A 430 -21.65 -10.47 -0.55
C ASP A 430 -21.85 -9.97 -2.00
N TYR A 431 -22.16 -8.68 -2.15
CA TYR A 431 -22.29 -8.03 -3.47
C TYR A 431 -21.00 -8.12 -4.28
N VAL A 432 -19.86 -7.81 -3.65
CA VAL A 432 -18.54 -7.87 -4.28
C VAL A 432 -18.17 -9.29 -4.67
N ALA A 433 -18.34 -10.26 -3.76
CA ALA A 433 -18.02 -11.67 -4.04
C ALA A 433 -18.87 -12.23 -5.19
N ARG A 434 -20.16 -11.90 -5.24
CA ARG A 434 -21.05 -12.29 -6.35
C ARG A 434 -20.62 -11.67 -7.68
N ALA A 435 -20.21 -10.40 -7.68
CA ALA A 435 -19.73 -9.72 -8.88
C ALA A 435 -18.43 -10.37 -9.41
N PHE A 436 -17.50 -10.71 -8.51
CA PHE A 436 -16.28 -11.45 -8.84
C PHE A 436 -16.62 -12.79 -9.50
N ALA A 437 -17.52 -13.56 -8.88
CA ALA A 437 -17.95 -14.85 -9.40
C ALA A 437 -18.60 -14.74 -10.79
N HIS A 438 -19.40 -13.69 -11.03
CA HIS A 438 -20.02 -13.46 -12.33
C HIS A 438 -19.00 -13.15 -13.42
N VAL A 439 -18.15 -12.15 -13.19
CA VAL A 439 -17.14 -11.69 -14.16
C VAL A 439 -16.17 -12.81 -14.55
N LEU A 440 -15.77 -13.65 -13.60
CA LEU A 440 -14.85 -14.76 -13.89
C LEU A 440 -15.51 -15.93 -14.64
N ARG A 441 -16.83 -16.10 -14.51
CA ARG A 441 -17.57 -17.13 -15.27
C ARG A 441 -17.82 -16.70 -16.70
N THR A 442 -18.11 -15.43 -16.95
CA THR A 442 -18.40 -14.91 -18.29
C THR A 442 -17.17 -14.89 -19.20
N GLU A 443 -15.95 -14.90 -18.63
CA GLU A 443 -14.71 -15.06 -19.39
C GLU A 443 -14.33 -16.52 -19.71
N SER A 444 -14.87 -17.51 -18.99
CA SER A 444 -14.60 -18.92 -19.29
C SER A 444 -15.44 -19.33 -20.51
N PRO A 445 -14.88 -19.47 -21.73
CA PRO A 445 -15.65 -19.97 -22.85
C PRO A 445 -16.06 -21.40 -22.52
N GLN A 446 -17.31 -21.75 -22.81
CA GLN A 446 -17.75 -23.14 -22.89
C GLN A 446 -16.82 -23.90 -23.84
N THR A 447 -15.82 -24.58 -23.32
CA THR A 447 -15.20 -25.75 -23.97
C THR A 447 -16.10 -26.96 -23.74
N GLU A 448 -17.34 -26.88 -24.25
CA GLU A 448 -18.16 -28.05 -24.53
C GLU A 448 -18.38 -28.10 -26.03
N THR A 449 -17.39 -28.64 -26.75
CA THR A 449 -17.62 -29.16 -28.10
C THR A 449 -18.50 -30.41 -27.98
N TYR A 450 -19.81 -30.25 -28.07
CA TYR A 450 -20.69 -31.35 -28.47
C TYR A 450 -20.44 -31.64 -29.96
N SER A 451 -19.58 -32.63 -30.22
CA SER A 451 -19.53 -33.32 -31.50
C SER A 451 -20.75 -34.24 -31.61
N CYS A 452 -21.85 -33.72 -32.15
CA CYS A 452 -22.93 -34.56 -32.68
C CYS A 452 -22.78 -34.64 -34.20
N VAL A 453 -22.03 -35.64 -34.66
CA VAL A 453 -21.95 -35.98 -36.08
C VAL A 453 -23.24 -36.71 -36.46
N HIS A 454 -24.17 -36.00 -37.10
CA HIS A 454 -25.22 -36.63 -37.89
C HIS A 454 -24.60 -37.32 -39.10
N THR A 455 -24.45 -38.65 -39.03
CA THR A 455 -24.25 -39.48 -40.22
C THR A 455 -25.62 -39.84 -40.79
N ALA A 456 -25.93 -39.30 -41.97
CA ALA A 456 -27.03 -39.73 -42.79
C ALA A 456 -26.71 -41.12 -43.38
N ARG A 457 -27.58 -42.10 -43.09
CA ARG A 457 -27.59 -43.41 -43.75
C ARG A 457 -27.95 -43.24 -45.22
N LYS A 458 -27.14 -43.82 -46.10
CA LYS A 458 -27.59 -44.39 -47.38
C LYS A 458 -27.19 -45.86 -47.40
N GLU A 459 -28.20 -46.69 -47.68
CA GLU A 459 -28.13 -48.13 -47.88
C GLU A 459 -27.34 -48.46 -49.15
N GLU A 460 -26.58 -49.57 -49.12
CA GLU A 460 -26.56 -50.59 -50.18
C GLU A 460 -25.77 -51.85 -49.73
N THR A 461 -26.55 -52.91 -49.49
CA THR A 461 -26.34 -54.35 -49.79
C THR A 461 -24.96 -55.04 -49.70
N MET A 462 -24.85 -55.94 -48.70
CA MET A 462 -24.81 -57.43 -48.81
C MET A 462 -23.59 -58.16 -49.42
N SER A 463 -22.77 -58.82 -48.58
CA SER A 463 -22.40 -60.27 -48.62
C SER A 463 -21.48 -60.62 -47.42
N MET A 464 -21.94 -61.47 -46.48
CA MET A 464 -21.56 -62.89 -46.26
C MET A 464 -20.12 -63.12 -45.75
N LEU A 465 -20.03 -63.46 -44.46
CA LEU A 465 -18.91 -64.06 -43.69
C LEU A 465 -18.74 -65.58 -44.01
N PRO A 466 -17.88 -66.40 -43.35
CA PRO A 466 -16.71 -66.18 -42.44
C PRO A 466 -15.49 -67.12 -42.75
N GLU A 467 -14.54 -67.21 -41.79
CA GLU A 467 -13.59 -68.31 -41.43
C GLU A 467 -12.10 -67.98 -41.70
N CYS A 468 -11.25 -67.81 -40.67
CA CYS A 468 -10.69 -68.74 -39.65
C CYS A 468 -9.38 -69.41 -40.09
N GLU A 469 -8.43 -69.40 -39.14
CA GLU A 469 -7.19 -70.21 -38.99
C GLU A 469 -5.81 -69.62 -39.42
N ASP A 470 -5.00 -69.46 -38.36
CA ASP A 470 -3.54 -69.47 -38.18
C ASP A 470 -2.90 -70.81 -38.70
N PRO A 471 -1.57 -71.15 -38.59
CA PRO A 471 -0.43 -70.47 -37.95
C PRO A 471 0.95 -70.63 -38.67
N LEU A 472 2.03 -70.23 -37.97
CA LEU A 472 3.46 -70.63 -38.07
C LEU A 472 4.35 -69.86 -39.08
N ASN A 473 5.37 -69.14 -38.59
CA ASN A 473 6.69 -69.70 -38.25
C ASN A 473 7.69 -68.58 -37.82
N THR A 474 8.40 -68.81 -36.73
CA THR A 474 9.68 -68.15 -36.35
C THR A 474 10.85 -68.83 -37.12
N PRO A 475 12.17 -68.62 -36.88
CA PRO A 475 12.88 -67.72 -35.94
C PRO A 475 14.15 -67.03 -36.52
N SER A 476 14.74 -66.10 -35.75
CA SER A 476 16.18 -66.06 -35.39
C SER A 476 16.50 -64.67 -34.79
N ASP A 477 16.87 -64.49 -33.53
CA ASP A 477 18.05 -64.95 -32.76
C ASP A 477 18.97 -63.74 -32.49
N HIS A 478 19.20 -63.50 -31.19
CA HIS A 478 20.47 -63.11 -30.55
C HIS A 478 20.42 -61.98 -29.50
N SER A 479 20.71 -62.47 -28.27
CA SER A 479 21.62 -61.95 -27.25
C SER A 479 21.26 -60.72 -26.39
N VAL A 480 21.24 -61.03 -25.09
CA VAL A 480 21.10 -60.21 -23.88
C VAL A 480 22.49 -59.62 -23.47
N PRO A 481 22.72 -59.08 -22.25
CA PRO A 481 22.90 -57.66 -21.87
C PRO A 481 24.31 -57.30 -21.34
N GLN A 482 24.54 -56.05 -20.89
CA GLN A 482 25.28 -55.65 -19.66
C GLN A 482 25.56 -54.12 -19.67
N GLN A 483 25.07 -53.35 -18.70
CA GLN A 483 25.65 -52.97 -17.38
C GLN A 483 26.71 -51.84 -17.40
N ALA A 484 26.34 -50.74 -16.71
CA ALA A 484 27.10 -49.86 -15.80
C ALA A 484 28.52 -49.34 -16.17
N HIS A 485 28.68 -48.01 -16.15
CA HIS A 485 29.49 -47.27 -15.16
C HIS A 485 29.55 -45.75 -15.48
N LEU A 486 29.60 -44.95 -14.40
CA LEU A 486 29.77 -43.48 -14.25
C LEU A 486 28.51 -42.61 -14.34
#